data_AF-A0AAN9A8G4-F1
#
_entry.id   AF-A0AAN9A8G4-F1
#
_cell.length_a   1.000
_cell.length_b   1.000
_cell.length_c   1.000
_cell.angle_alpha   90.00
_cell.angle_beta   90.00
_cell.angle_gamma   90.00
#
_symmetry.space_group_name_H-M   'P 1'
#
loop_
_entity.id
_entity.type
_entity.pdbx_description
1 polymer ?
#
loop_
_entity_poly.entity_id
_entity_poly.type
_entity_poly.pdbx_seq_one_letter_code
_entity_poly.pdbx_strand_id
1 'polypeptide(L)'
;MWEILRTIFTYERDYCKTNYIRVFIKYLLPVYTIIMPREEGVKTTSFPNKEARYQCWNSRDKYWECLSGGGTEGTCKEFRKQYEEDCPSAWIKHFDRKRNYDVFKEQMKHGYEPLDDKKA
;
A
#
# COMPACT_ATOMS: atom_id res chain seq x y z
N MET A 1 -10.68 -25.63 39.48
CA MET A 1 -9.26 -25.19 39.34
C MET A 1 -9.02 -24.40 38.04
N TRP A 2 -9.70 -24.70 36.93
CA TRP A 2 -9.63 -23.89 35.68
C TRP A 2 -10.54 -22.64 35.66
N GLU A 3 -11.52 -22.55 36.56
CA GLU A 3 -12.46 -21.40 36.65
C GLU A 3 -11.94 -20.22 37.49
N ILE A 4 -10.90 -20.40 38.33
CA ILE A 4 -10.35 -19.32 39.18
C ILE A 4 -9.33 -18.46 38.40
N LEU A 5 -8.67 -19.03 37.38
CA LEU A 5 -7.66 -18.32 36.58
C LEU A 5 -8.27 -17.35 35.55
N ARG A 6 -9.56 -17.48 35.24
CA ARG A 6 -10.24 -16.61 34.26
C ARG A 6 -10.66 -15.27 34.86
N THR A 7 -10.86 -15.21 36.18
CA THR A 7 -11.29 -13.99 36.89
C THR A 7 -10.12 -13.08 37.28
N ILE A 8 -8.90 -13.61 37.40
CA ILE A 8 -7.70 -12.79 37.67
C ILE A 8 -7.22 -12.09 36.39
N PHE A 9 -7.24 -12.77 35.23
CA PHE A 9 -6.73 -12.21 33.97
C PHE A 9 -7.60 -11.09 33.36
N THR A 10 -8.84 -10.92 33.81
CA THR A 10 -9.71 -9.81 33.38
C THR A 10 -9.63 -8.60 34.32
N TYR A 11 -9.11 -8.75 35.55
CA TYR A 11 -9.06 -7.66 36.52
C TYR A 11 -7.78 -6.80 36.45
N GLU A 12 -6.68 -7.30 35.85
CA GLU A 12 -5.41 -6.56 35.71
C GLU A 12 -5.30 -5.69 34.42
N ARG A 13 -6.24 -5.80 33.48
CA ARG A 13 -6.14 -5.13 32.16
C ARG A 13 -6.86 -3.78 32.07
N ASP A 14 -7.74 -3.45 33.02
CA ASP A 14 -8.61 -2.27 32.94
C ASP A 14 -8.15 -1.05 33.78
N TYR A 15 -7.17 -1.21 34.68
CA TYR A 15 -6.69 -0.11 35.53
C TYR A 15 -5.49 0.70 34.98
N CYS A 16 -4.89 0.32 33.84
CA CYS A 16 -3.79 1.09 33.22
C CYS A 16 -4.20 1.86 31.94
N LYS A 17 -5.37 1.58 31.35
CA LYS A 17 -5.81 2.22 30.09
C LYS A 17 -6.55 3.54 30.30
N THR A 18 -7.36 3.65 31.36
CA THR A 18 -8.23 4.81 31.59
C THR A 18 -7.46 6.07 31.99
N ASN A 19 -6.36 5.94 32.75
CA ASN A 19 -5.52 7.08 33.13
C ASN A 19 -4.55 7.50 32.00
N TYR A 20 -3.94 6.56 31.28
CA TYR A 20 -3.04 6.88 30.16
C TYR A 20 -3.78 7.61 29.02
N ILE A 21 -4.97 7.14 28.63
CA ILE A 21 -5.76 7.78 27.58
C ILE A 21 -6.22 9.19 28.00
N ARG A 22 -6.62 9.39 29.26
CA ARG A 22 -7.01 10.71 29.79
C ARG A 22 -5.84 11.70 29.80
N VAL A 23 -4.64 11.26 30.18
CA VAL A 23 -3.43 12.09 30.14
C VAL A 23 -3.02 12.40 28.69
N PHE A 24 -3.11 11.43 27.80
CA PHE A 24 -2.80 11.59 26.37
C PHE A 24 -3.75 12.59 25.68
N ILE A 25 -5.06 12.51 25.96
CA ILE A 25 -6.06 13.42 25.41
C ILE A 25 -5.89 14.85 25.96
N LYS A 26 -5.61 15.00 27.25
CA LYS A 26 -5.56 16.32 27.90
C LYS A 26 -4.29 17.10 27.57
N TYR A 27 -3.15 16.43 27.41
CA TYR A 27 -1.85 17.11 27.32
C TYR A 27 -1.12 16.93 25.97
N LEU A 28 -1.38 15.86 25.20
CA LEU A 28 -0.65 15.57 23.95
C LEU A 28 -1.42 15.99 22.68
N LEU A 29 -2.74 15.80 22.63
CA LEU A 29 -3.57 16.28 21.50
C LEU A 29 -3.49 17.80 21.25
N PRO A 30 -3.54 18.70 22.26
CA PRO A 30 -3.55 20.14 21.99
C PRO A 30 -2.18 20.68 21.54
N VAL A 31 -1.08 19.98 21.82
CA VAL A 31 0.26 20.34 21.33
C VAL A 31 0.43 19.93 19.86
N TYR A 32 -0.16 18.81 19.45
CA TYR A 32 -0.08 18.30 18.07
C TYR A 32 -0.81 19.20 17.06
N THR A 33 -1.83 19.95 17.49
CA THR A 33 -2.58 20.88 16.63
C THR A 33 -1.91 22.23 16.42
N ILE A 34 -0.96 22.63 17.27
CA ILE A 34 -0.33 23.97 17.23
C ILE A 34 0.96 23.98 16.37
N ILE A 35 1.64 22.83 16.24
CA ILE A 35 2.98 22.75 15.59
C ILE A 35 2.88 22.41 14.08
N MET A 36 1.74 21.95 13.58
CA MET A 36 1.55 21.58 12.19
C MET A 36 0.59 22.56 11.48
N PRO A 37 1.07 23.68 10.92
CA PRO A 37 0.35 24.28 9.80
C PRO A 37 0.35 23.24 8.68
N ARG A 38 -0.79 22.57 8.52
CA ARG A 38 -1.06 21.68 7.40
C ARG A 38 -1.06 22.56 6.15
N GLU A 39 0.10 22.70 5.53
CA GLU A 39 0.19 23.27 4.19
C GLU A 39 -0.70 22.44 3.27
N GLU A 40 -1.57 23.13 2.53
CA GLU A 40 -2.34 22.54 1.44
C GLU A 40 -1.40 22.19 0.28
N GLY A 41 -0.55 21.19 0.51
CA GLY A 41 0.19 20.47 -0.51
C GLY A 41 -0.67 19.33 -1.03
N VAL A 42 -1.50 19.62 -2.02
CA VAL A 42 -2.34 18.66 -2.74
C VAL A 42 -1.46 17.60 -3.42
N LYS A 43 -1.38 16.42 -2.79
CA LYS A 43 -1.40 15.11 -3.47
C LYS A 43 -1.94 14.11 -2.46
N THR A 44 -3.24 13.90 -2.52
CA THR A 44 -4.06 13.24 -1.50
C THR A 44 -3.52 11.87 -1.10
N THR A 45 -3.07 11.75 0.16
CA THR A 45 -3.16 10.50 0.92
C THR A 45 -4.59 10.31 1.43
N SER A 46 -5.60 10.51 0.56
CA SER A 46 -7.00 10.23 0.89
C SER A 46 -7.28 8.79 0.50
N PHE A 47 -7.78 7.99 1.44
CA PHE A 47 -8.36 6.70 1.14
C PHE A 47 -9.31 6.86 -0.06
N PRO A 48 -8.99 6.30 -1.24
CA PRO A 48 -9.77 6.55 -2.44
C PRO A 48 -11.19 6.04 -2.20
N ASN A 49 -12.17 6.87 -2.58
CA ASN A 49 -13.58 6.49 -2.53
C ASN A 49 -13.80 5.18 -3.29
N LYS A 50 -14.85 4.43 -2.95
CA LYS A 50 -15.12 3.11 -3.52
C LYS A 50 -15.13 3.16 -5.06
N GLU A 51 -15.74 4.19 -5.64
CA GLU A 51 -15.83 4.41 -7.08
C GLU A 51 -14.46 4.72 -7.69
N ALA A 52 -13.67 5.59 -7.05
CA ALA A 52 -12.31 5.94 -7.51
C ALA A 52 -11.38 4.72 -7.54
N ARG A 53 -11.56 3.78 -6.60
CA ARG A 53 -10.83 2.51 -6.60
C ARG A 53 -11.18 1.65 -7.81
N TYR A 54 -12.46 1.57 -8.19
CA TYR A 54 -12.86 0.84 -9.39
C TYR A 54 -12.33 1.50 -10.66
N GLN A 55 -12.36 2.83 -10.75
CA GLN A 55 -11.78 3.54 -11.90
C GLN A 55 -10.28 3.26 -12.02
N CYS A 56 -9.54 3.35 -10.92
CA CYS A 56 -8.12 3.00 -10.89
C CYS A 56 -7.86 1.55 -11.34
N TRP A 57 -8.69 0.58 -10.93
CA TRP A 57 -8.57 -0.80 -11.39
C TRP A 57 -8.88 -0.96 -12.88
N ASN A 58 -9.89 -0.26 -13.40
CA ASN A 58 -10.22 -0.29 -14.83
C ASN A 58 -9.08 0.28 -15.68
N SER A 59 -8.50 1.43 -15.29
CA SER A 59 -7.38 2.05 -16.00
C SER A 59 -6.10 1.20 -15.91
N ARG A 60 -5.87 0.53 -14.78
CA ARG A 60 -4.80 -0.48 -14.62
C ARG A 60 -4.95 -1.63 -15.60
N ASP A 61 -6.14 -2.20 -15.68
CA ASP A 61 -6.38 -3.40 -16.49
C ASP A 61 -6.21 -3.11 -17.98
N LYS A 62 -6.66 -1.93 -18.45
CA LYS A 62 -6.38 -1.44 -19.82
C LYS A 62 -4.87 -1.31 -20.10
N TYR A 63 -4.12 -0.72 -19.17
CA TYR A 63 -2.67 -0.59 -19.30
C TYR A 63 -1.99 -1.97 -19.37
N TRP A 64 -2.48 -2.94 -18.59
CA TRP A 64 -1.92 -4.29 -18.59
C TRP A 64 -2.31 -5.13 -19.79
N GLU A 65 -3.54 -5.00 -20.29
CA GLU A 65 -3.99 -5.62 -21.52
C GLU A 65 -3.08 -5.19 -22.69
N CYS A 66 -2.81 -3.89 -22.81
CA CYS A 66 -1.88 -3.34 -23.81
C CYS A 66 -0.48 -3.97 -23.74
N LEU A 67 0.04 -4.19 -22.52
CA LEU A 67 1.36 -4.79 -22.32
C LEU A 67 1.38 -6.30 -22.54
N SER A 68 0.28 -7.00 -22.25
CA SER A 68 0.15 -8.43 -22.55
C SER A 68 0.05 -8.70 -24.05
N GLY A 69 -0.51 -7.77 -24.82
CA GLY A 69 -0.58 -7.83 -26.28
C GLY A 69 0.76 -7.61 -27.00
N GLY A 70 1.88 -7.54 -26.27
CA GLY A 70 3.20 -7.27 -26.85
C GLY A 70 3.49 -5.78 -27.08
N GLY A 71 2.64 -4.89 -26.54
CA GLY A 71 2.90 -3.45 -26.55
C GLY A 71 4.19 -3.11 -25.82
N THR A 72 5.00 -2.22 -26.39
CA THR A 72 6.16 -1.64 -25.71
C THR A 72 5.74 -0.42 -24.90
N GLU A 73 6.61 0.10 -24.04
CA GLU A 73 6.32 1.29 -23.22
C GLU A 73 5.88 2.51 -24.05
N GLY A 74 6.25 2.56 -25.34
CA GLY A 74 5.85 3.61 -26.27
C GLY A 74 4.37 3.56 -26.65
N THR A 75 3.81 2.37 -26.92
CA THR A 75 2.41 2.23 -27.36
C THR A 75 1.43 2.36 -26.20
N CYS A 76 1.83 1.96 -24.99
CA CYS A 76 0.96 2.00 -23.81
C CYS A 76 1.14 3.26 -22.95
N LYS A 77 1.89 4.27 -23.45
CA LYS A 77 2.20 5.50 -22.72
C LYS A 77 0.96 6.33 -22.39
N GLU A 78 -0.04 6.32 -23.27
CA GLU A 78 -1.31 7.03 -23.05
C GLU A 78 -2.10 6.44 -21.88
N PHE A 79 -2.21 5.11 -21.84
CA PHE A 79 -2.83 4.40 -20.71
C PHE A 79 -2.02 4.56 -19.41
N ARG A 80 -0.69 4.72 -19.50
CA ARG A 80 0.14 5.01 -18.33
C ARG A 80 -0.18 6.36 -17.71
N LYS A 81 -0.42 7.39 -18.53
CA LYS A 81 -0.83 8.72 -18.04
C LYS A 81 -2.18 8.67 -17.34
N GLN A 82 -3.17 8.01 -17.95
CA GLN A 82 -4.49 7.80 -17.33
C GLN A 82 -4.37 7.07 -16.00
N TYR A 83 -3.52 6.04 -15.95
CA TYR A 83 -3.24 5.30 -14.72
C TYR A 83 -2.60 6.15 -13.62
N GLU A 84 -1.74 7.11 -13.98
CA GLU A 84 -1.12 8.05 -13.03
C GLU A 84 -2.08 9.13 -12.52
N GLU A 85 -3.08 9.49 -13.33
CA GLU A 85 -4.13 10.45 -12.97
C GLU A 85 -5.22 9.81 -12.09
N ASP A 86 -5.66 8.60 -12.44
CA ASP A 86 -6.77 7.90 -11.76
C ASP A 86 -6.34 7.24 -10.44
N CYS A 87 -5.06 6.86 -10.32
CA CYS A 87 -4.57 6.10 -9.17
C CYS A 87 -3.64 6.90 -8.25
N PRO A 88 -3.72 6.67 -6.92
CA PRO A 88 -2.72 7.17 -6.00
C PRO A 88 -1.31 6.64 -6.33
N SER A 89 -0.30 7.50 -6.30
CA SER A 89 1.08 7.12 -6.62
C SER A 89 1.66 5.97 -5.76
N ALA A 90 1.16 5.79 -4.53
CA ALA A 90 1.54 4.66 -3.68
C ALA A 90 1.08 3.31 -4.26
N TRP A 91 -0.10 3.28 -4.89
CA TRP A 91 -0.66 2.08 -5.50
C TRP A 91 0.08 1.73 -6.78
N ILE A 92 0.37 2.71 -7.62
CA ILE A 92 1.14 2.54 -8.87
C ILE A 92 2.49 1.86 -8.56
N LYS A 93 3.23 2.39 -7.58
CA LYS A 93 4.50 1.79 -7.13
C LYS A 93 4.34 0.35 -6.64
N HIS A 94 3.26 0.05 -5.93
CA HIS A 94 2.99 -1.32 -5.46
C HIS A 94 2.68 -2.27 -6.61
N PHE A 95 1.81 -1.85 -7.53
CA PHE A 95 1.41 -2.63 -8.70
C PHE A 95 2.56 -2.88 -9.67
N ASP A 96 3.41 -1.89 -9.93
CA ASP A 96 4.59 -2.04 -10.78
C ASP A 96 5.57 -3.08 -10.19
N ARG A 97 5.86 -3.01 -8.88
CA ARG A 97 6.70 -4.00 -8.20
C ARG A 97 6.09 -5.41 -8.26
N LYS A 98 4.77 -5.51 -8.05
CA LYS A 98 4.05 -6.78 -8.07
C LYS A 98 4.12 -7.43 -9.46
N ARG A 99 3.87 -6.66 -10.51
CA ARG A 99 4.01 -7.13 -11.90
C ARG A 99 5.41 -7.64 -12.19
N ASN A 100 6.45 -6.87 -11.87
CA ASN A 100 7.83 -7.27 -12.14
C ASN A 100 8.18 -8.59 -11.45
N TYR A 101 7.69 -8.76 -10.21
CA TYR A 101 7.82 -10.02 -9.49
C TYR A 101 7.07 -11.17 -10.17
N ASP A 102 5.86 -10.94 -10.65
CA ASP A 102 5.06 -11.99 -11.31
C ASP A 102 5.69 -12.39 -12.66
N VAL A 103 6.20 -11.44 -13.45
CA VAL A 103 6.96 -11.72 -14.69
C VAL A 103 8.22 -12.53 -14.38
N PHE A 104 9.00 -12.10 -13.37
CA PHE A 104 10.18 -12.83 -12.94
C PHE A 104 9.84 -14.24 -12.45
N LYS A 105 8.73 -14.41 -11.72
CA LYS A 105 8.27 -15.71 -11.25
C LYS A 105 7.94 -16.65 -12.42
N GLU A 106 7.27 -16.15 -13.46
CA GLU A 106 7.01 -16.94 -14.66
C GLU A 106 8.29 -17.32 -15.42
N GLN A 107 9.26 -16.41 -15.52
CA GLN A 107 10.58 -16.71 -16.08
C GLN A 107 11.32 -17.78 -15.26
N MET A 108 11.27 -17.71 -13.93
CA MET A 108 11.89 -18.70 -13.05
C MET A 108 11.22 -20.07 -13.14
N LYS A 109 9.91 -20.14 -13.41
CA LYS A 109 9.22 -21.42 -13.66
C LYS A 109 9.65 -22.07 -14.97
N HIS A 110 9.97 -21.28 -15.98
CA HIS A 110 10.39 -21.76 -17.30
C HIS A 110 11.76 -22.48 -17.26
N GLY A 111 12.52 -22.32 -16.18
CA GLY A 111 13.85 -22.91 -16.01
C GLY A 111 14.91 -21.83 -16.03
N TYR A 112 15.74 -21.83 -15.00
CA TYR A 112 16.89 -20.94 -14.89
C TYR A 112 18.04 -21.60 -15.65
N GLU A 113 18.45 -21.04 -16.79
CA GLU A 113 19.79 -21.29 -17.35
C GLU A 113 20.78 -20.43 -16.55
N PRO A 114 21.66 -21.03 -15.73
CA PRO A 114 22.75 -20.29 -15.13
C PRO A 114 23.60 -19.71 -16.26
N LEU A 115 23.90 -18.41 -16.19
CA LEU A 115 24.91 -17.81 -17.05
C LEU A 115 26.22 -18.55 -16.77
N ASP A 116 26.74 -19.26 -17.77
CA ASP A 116 28.07 -19.86 -17.70
C ASP A 116 29.07 -18.76 -17.31
N ASP A 117 29.69 -18.91 -16.14
CA ASP A 117 30.82 -18.11 -15.65
C ASP A 117 32.04 -18.33 -16.56
N LYS A 118 32.01 -17.80 -17.77
CA LYS A 118 33.17 -17.75 -18.68
C LYS A 118 33.54 -16.32 -18.98
N LYS A 119 34.02 -15.63 -17.95
CA LYS A 119 35.04 -14.58 -18.06
C LYS A 119 35.97 -14.63 -16.84
N ALA A 120 36.97 -15.49 -16.91
CA ALA A 120 38.25 -15.34 -16.23
C ALA A 120 39.34 -15.90 -17.15
#